data_AF-A0A099PBR0-F1
#
_entry.id   AF-A0A099PBR0-F1
#
_cell.length_a   1.000
_cell.length_b   1.000
_cell.length_c   1.000
_cell.angle_alpha   90.00
_cell.angle_beta   90.00
_cell.angle_gamma   90.00
#
_symmetry.space_group_name_H-M   'P 1'
#
loop_
_entity.id
_entity.type
_entity.pdbx_description
1 polymer ?
#
loop_
_entity_poly.entity_id
_entity_poly.type
_entity_poly.pdbx_seq_one_letter_code
_entity_poly.pdbx_strand_id
1 'polypeptide(L)'
;MDAPDADCRSFYELGVQLGLGRRIARDVTLLILDKNESDKIADIDSDITDLEDRKSIGRSIREEQVSNKIAHEYKISPNILTFDSRIDAESEIWGALESRRSAYITSKSRDLVTLLSASQELLSAEGSKAEAFEHDIHALVSDWRANADARSPDWNHFGEYIKSVFSVTHHRTLAASIDRKGSWYNLNIYETINQRARSNAVKFCGTEVAEIKNSLTLLRGKYPEFSNQIDALESECVAQFDSFAVYVGDIAKEHWIEQVKTFVSIWNSMAGEWGRGSGYKAELSSTG
;
A
#
# COMPACT_ATOMS: atom_id res chain seq x y z
N MET A 1 -4.67 64.89 12.75
CA MET A 1 -5.31 63.76 12.03
C MET A 1 -5.29 62.59 12.99
N ASP A 2 -6.42 61.96 13.24
CA ASP A 2 -6.48 60.82 14.16
C ASP A 2 -5.85 59.58 13.52
N ALA A 3 -4.93 58.94 14.23
CA ALA A 3 -4.40 57.64 13.85
C ALA A 3 -5.50 56.55 13.98
N PRO A 4 -5.47 55.49 13.15
CA PRO A 4 -4.70 55.36 11.91
C PRO A 4 -5.28 56.24 10.78
N ASP A 5 -4.43 56.63 9.83
CA ASP A 5 -4.85 57.39 8.63
C ASP A 5 -5.74 56.56 7.69
N ALA A 6 -6.31 57.22 6.66
CA ALA A 6 -7.25 56.60 5.74
C ALA A 6 -6.64 55.44 4.94
N ASP A 7 -5.35 55.54 4.58
CA ASP A 7 -4.65 54.51 3.81
C ASP A 7 -4.39 53.27 4.66
N CYS A 8 -3.97 53.45 5.91
CA CYS A 8 -3.80 52.36 6.87
C CYS A 8 -5.13 51.65 7.15
N ARG A 9 -6.23 52.40 7.34
CA ARG A 9 -7.56 51.80 7.52
C ARG A 9 -7.97 50.97 6.32
N SER A 10 -7.80 51.50 5.11
CA SER A 10 -8.10 50.80 3.86
C SER A 10 -7.30 49.49 3.73
N PHE A 11 -6.04 49.49 4.18
CA PHE A 11 -5.21 48.28 4.21
C PHE A 11 -5.74 47.21 5.18
N TYR A 12 -6.10 47.60 6.42
CA TYR A 12 -6.69 46.66 7.40
C TYR A 12 -8.05 46.13 6.93
N GLU A 13 -8.89 47.00 6.37
CA GLU A 13 -10.20 46.63 5.84
C GLU A 13 -10.08 45.61 4.70
N LEU A 14 -9.25 45.91 3.68
CA LEU A 14 -9.01 45.00 2.57
C LEU A 14 -8.45 43.66 3.06
N GLY A 15 -7.49 43.70 3.98
CA GLY A 15 -6.86 42.49 4.48
C GLY A 15 -7.79 41.62 5.35
N VAL A 16 -8.72 42.21 6.08
CA VAL A 16 -9.80 41.47 6.77
C VAL A 16 -10.77 40.85 5.76
N GLN A 17 -11.19 41.61 4.74
CA GLN A 17 -12.09 41.12 3.69
C GLN A 17 -11.49 39.92 2.94
N LEU A 18 -10.17 39.91 2.77
CA LEU A 18 -9.43 38.79 2.16
C LEU A 18 -9.16 37.62 3.13
N GLY A 19 -9.63 37.68 4.38
CA GLY A 19 -9.39 36.64 5.39
C GLY A 19 -7.96 36.60 5.93
N LEU A 20 -7.16 37.64 5.68
CA LEU A 20 -5.74 37.72 6.05
C LEU A 20 -5.52 38.32 7.44
N GLY A 21 -6.56 38.49 8.25
CA GLY A 21 -6.47 39.21 9.53
C GLY A 21 -5.39 38.67 10.48
N ARG A 22 -5.26 37.35 10.62
CA ARG A 22 -4.17 36.73 11.42
C ARG A 22 -2.78 37.03 10.87
N ARG A 23 -2.66 37.11 9.54
CA ARG A 23 -1.39 37.40 8.86
C ARG A 23 -1.00 38.85 9.06
N ILE A 24 -1.96 39.77 8.95
CA ILE A 24 -1.77 41.20 9.22
C ILE A 24 -1.34 41.40 10.69
N ALA A 25 -2.05 40.77 11.63
CA ALA A 25 -1.72 40.80 13.05
C ALA A 25 -0.28 40.36 13.36
N ARG A 26 0.28 39.46 12.55
CA ARG A 26 1.63 38.89 12.75
C ARG A 26 2.70 39.69 12.01
N ASP A 27 2.45 40.01 10.74
CA ASP A 27 3.46 40.42 9.77
C ASP A 27 3.51 41.95 9.58
N VAL A 28 2.50 42.69 10.05
CA VAL A 28 2.38 44.14 9.84
C VAL A 28 2.62 44.90 11.14
N THR A 29 3.36 45.99 11.03
CA THR A 29 3.61 46.94 12.11
C THR A 29 3.08 48.31 11.71
N LEU A 30 2.22 48.88 12.55
CA LEU A 30 1.72 50.24 12.43
C LEU A 30 2.70 51.18 13.14
N LEU A 31 3.30 52.09 12.38
CA LEU A 31 4.16 53.12 12.94
C LEU A 31 3.36 54.40 13.16
N ILE A 32 3.29 54.86 14.41
CA ILE A 32 2.69 56.13 14.80
C ILE A 32 3.80 57.17 14.90
N LEU A 33 3.74 58.21 14.07
CA LEU A 33 4.68 59.32 14.13
C LEU A 33 4.20 60.36 15.15
N ASP A 34 4.90 60.44 16.28
CA ASP A 34 4.63 61.40 17.36
C ASP A 34 5.28 62.75 17.05
N LYS A 35 4.44 63.77 16.87
CA LYS A 35 4.87 65.15 16.54
C LYS A 35 4.87 66.06 17.77
N ASN A 36 5.37 65.58 18.92
CA ASN A 36 5.24 66.23 20.23
C ASN A 36 3.79 66.51 20.62
N GLU A 37 2.97 65.47 20.51
CA GLU A 37 1.57 65.55 20.95
C GLU A 37 1.28 64.60 22.11
N SER A 38 2.15 63.61 22.37
CA SER A 38 1.98 62.66 23.47
C SER A 38 2.22 63.29 24.86
N ASP A 39 3.02 64.35 24.95
CA ASP A 39 3.26 65.12 26.19
C ASP A 39 2.07 66.01 26.61
N LYS A 40 1.13 66.24 25.68
CA LYS A 40 -0.03 67.15 25.82
C LYS A 40 -1.35 66.44 26.08
N ILE A 41 -1.33 65.14 26.38
CA ILE A 41 -2.55 64.37 26.66
C ILE A 41 -3.14 64.82 28.00
N ALA A 42 -4.43 65.19 27.97
CA ALA A 42 -5.15 65.73 29.13
C ALA A 42 -5.40 64.66 30.23
N ASP A 43 -5.37 63.38 29.86
CA ASP A 43 -5.60 62.25 30.76
C ASP A 43 -4.36 61.86 31.59
N ILE A 44 -3.25 62.57 31.44
CA ILE A 44 -2.04 62.37 32.24
C ILE A 44 -2.16 63.19 33.53
N ASP A 45 -1.97 62.53 34.68
CA ASP A 45 -1.99 63.15 36.00
C ASP A 45 -1.12 64.42 36.07
N SER A 46 -1.64 65.46 36.72
CA SER A 46 -0.96 66.74 36.94
C SER A 46 0.29 66.61 37.81
N ASP A 47 0.40 65.54 38.59
CA ASP A 47 1.53 65.30 39.50
C ASP A 47 2.79 64.80 38.76
N ILE A 48 2.65 64.35 37.50
CA ILE A 48 3.77 63.95 36.65
C ILE A 48 4.29 65.19 35.94
N THR A 49 5.42 65.71 36.43
CA THR A 49 6.05 66.94 35.94
C THR A 49 7.24 66.69 35.02
N ASP A 50 7.80 65.47 35.04
CA ASP A 50 8.89 65.08 34.14
C ASP A 50 8.37 64.88 32.71
N LEU A 51 9.05 65.52 31.75
CA LEU A 51 8.61 65.56 30.35
C LEU A 51 8.77 64.21 29.65
N GLU A 52 9.79 63.42 30.01
CA GLU A 52 10.01 62.08 29.45
C GLU A 52 8.96 61.10 29.97
N ASP A 53 8.67 61.14 31.27
CA ASP A 53 7.64 60.31 31.88
C ASP A 53 6.24 60.64 31.33
N ARG A 54 5.90 61.94 31.21
CA ARG A 54 4.63 62.36 30.57
C ARG A 54 4.55 61.86 29.13
N LYS A 55 5.62 61.98 28.35
CA LYS A 55 5.65 61.55 26.95
C LYS A 55 5.49 60.04 26.84
N SER A 56 6.19 59.26 27.67
CA SER A 56 6.11 57.80 27.71
C SER A 56 4.68 57.32 28.03
N ILE A 57 4.07 57.88 29.08
CA ILE A 57 2.68 57.57 29.45
C ILE A 57 1.72 57.97 28.35
N GLY A 58 1.91 59.15 27.75
CA GLY A 58 1.06 59.59 26.66
C GLY A 58 1.16 58.73 25.40
N ARG A 59 2.35 58.21 25.08
CA ARG A 59 2.55 57.23 24.00
C ARG A 59 1.79 55.95 24.29
N SER A 60 1.91 55.41 25.51
CA SER A 60 1.17 54.20 25.93
C SER A 60 -0.35 54.37 25.78
N ILE A 61 -0.90 55.51 26.22
CA ILE A 61 -2.34 55.82 26.08
C ILE A 61 -2.74 55.86 24.60
N ARG A 62 -1.94 56.49 23.73
CA ARG A 62 -2.22 56.53 22.28
C ARG A 62 -2.16 55.16 21.62
N GLU A 63 -1.14 54.38 21.96
CA GLU A 63 -1.01 53.00 21.46
C GLU A 63 -2.20 52.15 21.88
N GLU A 64 -2.65 52.28 23.13
CA GLU A 64 -3.84 51.58 23.62
C GLU A 64 -5.12 52.03 22.90
N GLN A 65 -5.32 53.34 22.71
CA GLN A 65 -6.48 53.87 21.99
C GLN A 65 -6.53 53.35 20.54
N VAL A 66 -5.39 53.35 19.85
CA VAL A 66 -5.29 52.85 18.46
C VAL A 66 -5.46 51.34 18.41
N SER A 67 -4.86 50.60 19.35
CA SER A 67 -5.00 49.15 19.47
C SER A 67 -6.45 48.74 19.70
N ASN A 68 -7.12 49.38 20.67
CA ASN A 68 -8.53 49.13 20.99
C ASN A 68 -9.44 49.44 19.81
N LYS A 69 -9.18 50.52 19.08
CA LYS A 69 -9.93 50.87 17.87
C LYS A 69 -9.79 49.80 16.79
N ILE A 70 -8.57 49.37 16.47
CA ILE A 70 -8.31 48.36 15.44
C ILE A 70 -8.86 46.98 15.88
N ALA A 71 -8.71 46.62 17.15
CA ALA A 71 -9.26 45.39 17.71
C ALA A 71 -10.79 45.38 17.67
N HIS A 72 -11.43 46.52 17.94
CA HIS A 72 -12.89 46.63 17.89
C HIS A 72 -13.42 46.54 16.46
N GLU A 73 -12.86 47.33 15.53
CA GLU A 73 -13.29 47.43 14.12
C GLU A 73 -12.97 46.17 13.31
N TYR A 74 -11.74 45.65 13.43
CA TYR A 74 -11.21 44.61 12.54
C TYR A 74 -11.04 43.24 13.20
N LYS A 75 -11.31 43.13 14.52
CA LYS A 75 -11.07 41.90 15.32
C LYS A 75 -9.64 41.38 15.22
N ILE A 76 -8.69 42.29 15.08
CA ILE A 76 -7.26 42.02 14.97
C ILE A 76 -6.52 42.83 16.04
N SER A 77 -5.51 42.22 16.67
CA SER A 77 -4.54 42.94 17.49
C SER A 77 -3.36 43.37 16.61
N PRO A 78 -3.27 44.66 16.24
CA PRO A 78 -2.16 45.14 15.44
C PRO A 78 -0.90 45.25 16.30
N ASN A 79 0.24 45.33 15.64
CA ASN A 79 1.46 45.73 16.29
C ASN A 79 1.65 47.21 16.08
N ILE A 80 1.92 47.93 17.15
CA ILE A 80 2.03 49.38 17.11
C ILE A 80 3.42 49.74 17.63
N LEU A 81 4.06 50.68 16.97
CA LEU A 81 5.27 51.34 17.44
C LEU A 81 5.05 52.85 17.34
N THR A 82 5.39 53.58 18.39
CA THR A 82 5.40 55.05 18.34
C THR A 82 6.81 55.58 18.21
N PHE A 83 7.00 56.60 17.37
CA PHE A 83 8.31 57.19 17.10
C PHE A 83 8.25 58.69 16.87
N ASP A 84 9.19 59.42 17.46
CA ASP A 84 9.45 60.83 17.24
C ASP A 84 10.85 61.03 16.67
N SER A 85 10.90 61.46 15.40
CA SER A 85 12.14 61.67 14.64
C SER A 85 13.10 62.72 15.21
N ARG A 86 12.68 63.49 16.22
CA ARG A 86 13.50 64.56 16.81
C ARG A 86 14.26 64.14 18.06
N ILE A 87 13.74 63.12 18.75
CA ILE A 87 14.17 62.76 20.12
C ILE A 87 14.58 61.29 20.17
N ASP A 88 13.84 60.42 19.50
CA ASP A 88 14.09 58.98 19.57
C ASP A 88 15.23 58.58 18.63
N ALA A 89 16.01 57.58 19.04
CA ALA A 89 17.09 57.06 18.22
C ALA A 89 16.54 56.13 17.12
N GLU A 90 17.03 56.27 15.88
CA GLU A 90 16.63 55.41 14.76
C GLU A 90 16.84 53.92 15.06
N SER A 91 17.85 53.60 15.88
CA SER A 91 18.16 52.23 16.31
C SER A 91 17.01 51.53 17.03
N GLU A 92 16.08 52.27 17.64
CA GLU A 92 14.93 51.70 18.35
C GLU A 92 13.91 51.09 17.37
N ILE A 93 13.59 51.80 16.28
CA ILE A 93 12.72 51.26 15.22
C ILE A 93 13.40 50.05 14.56
N TRP A 94 14.66 50.19 14.17
CA TRP A 94 15.38 49.12 13.48
C TRP A 94 15.53 47.87 14.36
N GLY A 95 15.81 48.06 15.66
CA GLY A 95 15.86 46.98 16.64
C GLY A 95 14.52 46.26 16.79
N ALA A 96 13.41 47.01 16.86
CA ALA A 96 12.07 46.44 16.93
C ALA A 96 11.71 45.67 15.65
N LEU A 97 11.94 46.25 14.47
CA LEU A 97 11.67 45.59 13.19
C LEU A 97 12.51 44.33 12.99
N GLU A 98 13.81 44.38 13.34
CA GLU A 98 14.70 43.22 13.21
C GLU A 98 14.33 42.11 14.21
N SER A 99 13.92 42.46 15.43
CA SER A 99 13.42 41.50 16.41
C SER A 99 12.18 40.77 15.90
N ARG A 100 11.26 41.49 15.26
CA ARG A 100 10.05 40.90 14.67
C ARG A 100 10.36 40.02 13.47
N ARG A 101 11.22 40.50 12.58
CA ARG A 101 11.71 39.72 11.44
C ARG A 101 12.34 38.42 11.93
N SER A 102 13.19 38.49 12.95
CA SER A 102 13.82 37.32 13.57
C SER A 102 12.81 36.37 14.18
N ALA A 103 11.80 36.87 14.90
CA ALA A 103 10.73 36.06 15.47
C ALA A 103 9.89 35.37 14.38
N TYR A 104 9.56 36.08 13.29
CA TYR A 104 8.85 35.54 12.15
C TYR A 104 9.63 34.41 11.47
N ILE A 105 10.91 34.66 11.15
CA ILE A 105 11.80 33.66 10.54
C ILE A 105 11.93 32.44 11.44
N THR A 106 12.12 32.64 12.75
CA THR A 106 12.22 31.56 13.73
C THR A 106 10.94 30.73 13.80
N SER A 107 9.76 31.39 13.81
CA SER A 107 8.47 30.70 13.77
C SER A 107 8.32 29.87 12.50
N LYS A 108 8.66 30.43 11.34
CA LYS A 108 8.57 29.72 10.05
C LYS A 108 9.55 28.56 9.97
N SER A 109 10.76 28.73 10.50
CA SER A 109 11.75 27.67 10.61
C SER A 109 11.23 26.51 11.47
N ARG A 110 10.61 26.83 12.61
CA ARG A 110 9.97 25.82 13.48
C ARG A 110 8.84 25.08 12.76
N ASP A 111 7.96 25.81 12.08
CA ASP A 111 6.86 25.20 11.30
C ASP A 111 7.42 24.21 10.27
N LEU A 112 8.50 24.58 9.55
CA LEU A 112 9.16 23.71 8.57
C LEU A 112 9.76 22.46 9.20
N VAL A 113 10.42 22.58 10.36
CA VAL A 113 10.97 21.44 11.10
C VAL A 113 9.84 20.48 11.51
N THR A 114 8.72 21.00 12.01
CA THR A 114 7.56 20.17 12.35
C THR A 114 7.00 19.44 11.14
N LEU A 115 6.87 20.11 9.99
CA LEU A 115 6.40 19.49 8.76
C LEU A 115 7.37 18.42 8.23
N LEU A 116 8.68 18.66 8.33
CA LEU A 116 9.70 17.67 7.98
C LEU A 116 9.63 16.44 8.87
N SER A 117 9.48 16.62 10.19
CA SER A 117 9.30 15.51 11.13
C SER A 117 8.07 14.68 10.80
N ALA A 118 6.92 15.33 10.59
CA ALA A 118 5.69 14.64 10.22
C ALA A 118 5.81 13.89 8.89
N SER A 119 6.54 14.46 7.92
CA SER A 119 6.80 13.77 6.63
C SER A 119 7.71 12.55 6.81
N GLN A 120 8.72 12.64 7.67
CA GLN A 120 9.62 11.53 7.97
C GLN A 120 8.89 10.40 8.70
N GLU A 121 7.99 10.72 9.62
CA GLU A 121 7.13 9.75 10.30
C GLU A 121 6.21 9.03 9.31
N LEU A 122 5.60 9.76 8.37
CA LEU A 122 4.79 9.16 7.30
C LEU A 122 5.61 8.22 6.42
N LEU A 123 6.82 8.63 5.99
CA LEU A 123 7.72 7.77 5.20
C LEU A 123 8.11 6.50 5.97
N SER A 124 8.41 6.63 7.25
CA SER A 124 8.74 5.48 8.10
C SER A 124 7.55 4.53 8.26
N ALA A 125 6.34 5.07 8.45
CA ALA A 125 5.13 4.27 8.60
C ALA A 125 4.81 3.50 7.31
N GLU A 126 4.95 4.12 6.13
CA GLU A 126 4.78 3.43 4.85
C GLU A 126 5.86 2.36 4.63
N GLY A 127 7.11 2.62 5.02
CA GLY A 127 8.18 1.60 5.02
C GLY A 127 7.84 0.38 5.88
N SER A 128 7.42 0.61 7.13
CA SER A 128 7.02 -0.49 8.03
C SER A 128 5.80 -1.27 7.54
N LYS A 129 4.84 -0.62 6.85
CA LYS A 129 3.72 -1.33 6.22
C LYS A 129 4.19 -2.23 5.08
N ALA A 130 5.11 -1.76 4.24
CA ALA A 130 5.68 -2.57 3.16
C ALA A 130 6.41 -3.80 3.71
N GLU A 131 7.22 -3.64 4.76
CA GLU A 131 7.89 -4.75 5.44
C GLU A 131 6.89 -5.76 6.04
N ALA A 132 5.80 -5.28 6.66
CA ALA A 132 4.74 -6.13 7.19
C ALA A 132 4.00 -6.90 6.09
N PHE A 133 3.74 -6.26 4.95
CA PHE A 133 3.15 -6.89 3.77
C PHE A 133 4.05 -8.01 3.22
N GLU A 134 5.35 -7.77 3.07
CA GLU A 134 6.30 -8.80 2.62
C GLU A 134 6.37 -9.97 3.61
N HIS A 135 6.40 -9.69 4.91
CA HIS A 135 6.39 -10.72 5.95
C HIS A 135 5.14 -11.62 5.85
N ASP A 136 3.97 -11.02 5.71
CA ASP A 136 2.71 -11.76 5.60
C ASP A 136 2.61 -12.57 4.31
N ILE A 137 3.16 -12.07 3.19
CA ILE A 137 3.29 -12.87 1.97
C ILE A 137 4.15 -14.10 2.23
N HIS A 138 5.31 -13.92 2.86
CA HIS A 138 6.21 -15.05 3.16
C HIS A 138 5.56 -16.08 4.08
N ALA A 139 4.85 -15.63 5.12
CA ALA A 139 4.10 -16.52 6.00
C ALA A 139 3.01 -17.28 5.23
N LEU A 140 2.20 -16.57 4.42
CA LEU A 140 1.15 -17.17 3.60
C LEU A 140 1.72 -18.23 2.65
N VAL A 141 2.79 -17.93 1.93
CA VAL A 141 3.42 -18.87 0.98
C VAL A 141 3.98 -20.10 1.71
N SER A 142 4.61 -19.89 2.87
CA SER A 142 5.16 -20.99 3.68
C SER A 142 4.05 -21.91 4.18
N ASP A 143 2.98 -21.35 4.75
CA ASP A 143 1.85 -22.11 5.28
C ASP A 143 1.09 -22.83 4.16
N TRP A 144 0.85 -22.14 3.04
CA TRP A 144 0.24 -22.75 1.86
C TRP A 144 1.07 -23.95 1.39
N ARG A 145 2.40 -23.80 1.26
CA ARG A 145 3.27 -24.88 0.80
C ARG A 145 3.24 -26.08 1.73
N ALA A 146 3.36 -25.88 3.04
CA ALA A 146 3.29 -26.96 4.02
C ALA A 146 1.97 -27.73 3.91
N ASN A 147 0.86 -27.02 3.70
CA ASN A 147 -0.46 -27.61 3.50
C ASN A 147 -0.60 -28.34 2.16
N ALA A 148 -0.07 -27.78 1.08
CA ALA A 148 -0.08 -28.41 -0.25
C ALA A 148 0.74 -29.70 -0.27
N ASP A 149 1.92 -29.70 0.37
CA ASP A 149 2.78 -30.89 0.50
C ASP A 149 2.05 -32.01 1.28
N ALA A 150 1.33 -31.66 2.35
CA ALA A 150 0.51 -32.62 3.10
C ALA A 150 -0.67 -33.18 2.29
N ARG A 151 -1.19 -32.42 1.31
CA ARG A 151 -2.26 -32.82 0.39
C ARG A 151 -1.77 -33.42 -0.93
N SER A 152 -0.49 -33.80 -1.00
CA SER A 152 0.10 -34.40 -2.20
C SER A 152 -0.83 -35.43 -2.87
N PRO A 153 -0.92 -35.45 -4.21
CA PRO A 153 -1.88 -36.29 -4.92
C PRO A 153 -1.78 -37.76 -4.50
N ASP A 154 -2.93 -38.37 -4.14
CA ASP A 154 -2.99 -39.81 -3.86
C ASP A 154 -2.93 -40.61 -5.16
N TRP A 155 -1.82 -41.32 -5.36
CA TRP A 155 -1.59 -42.18 -6.50
C TRP A 155 -1.99 -43.65 -6.26
N ASN A 156 -2.44 -44.02 -5.06
CA ASN A 156 -2.69 -45.42 -4.67
C ASN A 156 -3.73 -46.13 -5.57
N HIS A 157 -4.66 -45.36 -6.16
CA HIS A 157 -5.73 -45.89 -7.02
C HIS A 157 -5.43 -45.76 -8.52
N PHE A 158 -4.20 -45.40 -8.90
CA PHE A 158 -3.84 -45.24 -10.31
C PHE A 158 -3.98 -46.56 -11.10
N GLY A 159 -3.61 -47.69 -10.48
CA GLY A 159 -3.75 -49.01 -11.08
C GLY A 159 -5.20 -49.44 -11.33
N GLU A 160 -6.13 -49.02 -10.46
CA GLU A 160 -7.56 -49.33 -10.63
C GLU A 160 -8.16 -48.66 -11.87
N TYR A 161 -7.70 -47.43 -12.17
CA TYR A 161 -8.09 -46.74 -13.40
C TYR A 161 -7.62 -47.49 -14.66
N ILE A 162 -6.38 -47.99 -14.67
CA ILE A 162 -5.88 -48.78 -15.79
C ILE A 162 -6.67 -50.10 -15.93
N LYS A 163 -6.98 -50.74 -14.81
CA LYS A 163 -7.82 -51.95 -14.78
C LYS A 163 -9.22 -51.70 -15.33
N SER A 164 -9.84 -50.57 -15.02
CA SER A 164 -11.18 -50.24 -15.54
C SER A 164 -11.16 -49.99 -17.05
N VAL A 165 -10.12 -49.33 -17.57
CA VAL A 165 -9.90 -49.15 -19.02
C VAL A 165 -9.76 -50.51 -19.72
N PHE A 166 -9.01 -51.46 -19.15
CA PHE A 166 -8.88 -52.81 -19.72
C PHE A 166 -10.21 -53.58 -19.69
N SER A 167 -10.97 -53.46 -18.60
CA SER A 167 -12.22 -54.20 -18.39
C SER A 167 -13.32 -53.83 -19.41
N VAL A 168 -13.33 -52.59 -19.90
CA VAL A 168 -14.30 -52.13 -20.92
C VAL A 168 -13.79 -52.27 -22.35
N THR A 169 -12.51 -52.61 -22.54
CA THR A 169 -11.90 -52.71 -23.86
C THR A 169 -12.17 -54.08 -24.49
N HIS A 170 -12.54 -54.08 -25.77
CA HIS A 170 -12.78 -55.33 -26.49
C HIS A 170 -11.52 -56.22 -26.52
N HIS A 171 -11.67 -57.50 -26.19
CA HIS A 171 -10.57 -58.48 -26.05
C HIS A 171 -9.56 -58.48 -27.22
N ARG A 172 -10.00 -58.37 -28.48
CA ARG A 172 -9.09 -58.29 -29.64
C ARG A 172 -8.22 -57.03 -29.63
N THR A 173 -8.76 -55.91 -29.17
CA THR A 173 -8.04 -54.64 -29.06
C THR A 173 -7.03 -54.70 -27.91
N LEU A 174 -7.42 -55.32 -26.79
CA LEU A 174 -6.55 -55.55 -25.64
C LEU A 174 -5.37 -56.46 -26.03
N ALA A 175 -5.63 -57.60 -26.66
CA ALA A 175 -4.58 -58.51 -27.15
C ALA A 175 -3.63 -57.81 -28.14
N ALA A 176 -4.17 -57.08 -29.13
CA ALA A 176 -3.38 -56.35 -30.11
C ALA A 176 -2.51 -55.23 -29.49
N SER A 177 -2.96 -54.62 -28.38
CA SER A 177 -2.21 -53.65 -27.61
C SER A 177 -1.09 -54.32 -26.81
N ILE A 178 -1.40 -55.41 -26.09
CA ILE A 178 -0.42 -56.17 -25.30
C ILE A 178 0.71 -56.73 -26.16
N ASP A 179 0.39 -57.30 -27.33
CA ASP A 179 1.39 -57.79 -28.29
C ASP A 179 2.36 -56.69 -28.75
N ARG A 180 1.87 -55.44 -28.77
CA ARG A 180 2.63 -54.23 -29.13
C ARG A 180 3.12 -53.47 -27.90
N LYS A 181 3.19 -54.13 -26.75
CA LYS A 181 3.63 -53.55 -25.48
C LYS A 181 2.85 -52.27 -25.15
N GLY A 182 1.54 -52.29 -25.30
CA GLY A 182 0.65 -51.17 -24.96
C GLY A 182 0.53 -50.05 -25.99
N SER A 183 1.21 -50.12 -27.13
CA SER A 183 1.15 -49.08 -28.18
C SER A 183 0.31 -49.54 -29.38
N TRP A 184 -1.01 -49.45 -29.26
CA TRP A 184 -1.95 -49.73 -30.36
C TRP A 184 -2.91 -48.57 -30.59
N TYR A 185 -3.22 -48.27 -31.85
CA TYR A 185 -4.01 -47.08 -32.20
C TYR A 185 -5.41 -47.05 -31.56
N ASN A 186 -6.00 -48.22 -31.30
CA ASN A 186 -7.30 -48.35 -30.63
C ASN A 186 -7.21 -48.53 -29.10
N LEU A 187 -6.01 -48.74 -28.55
CA LEU A 187 -5.76 -48.78 -27.11
C LEU A 187 -4.28 -48.49 -26.85
N ASN A 188 -3.97 -47.23 -26.55
CA ASN A 188 -2.64 -46.80 -26.17
C ASN A 188 -2.58 -46.62 -24.65
N ILE A 189 -1.96 -47.58 -23.97
CA ILE A 189 -1.86 -47.63 -22.51
C ILE A 189 -1.05 -46.43 -22.00
N TYR A 190 -0.02 -46.03 -22.75
CA TYR A 190 0.84 -44.90 -22.41
C TYR A 190 0.08 -43.58 -22.46
N GLU A 191 -0.71 -43.37 -23.51
CA GLU A 191 -1.55 -42.18 -23.61
C GLU A 191 -2.62 -42.16 -22.50
N THR A 192 -3.16 -43.32 -22.15
CA THR A 192 -4.13 -43.47 -21.04
C THR A 192 -3.52 -43.09 -19.68
N ILE A 193 -2.28 -43.56 -19.41
CA ILE A 193 -1.52 -43.21 -18.21
C ILE A 193 -1.25 -41.70 -18.16
N ASN A 194 -0.78 -41.15 -19.27
CA ASN A 194 -0.47 -39.72 -19.37
C ASN A 194 -1.72 -38.85 -19.14
N GLN A 195 -2.84 -39.18 -19.79
CA GLN A 195 -4.11 -38.47 -19.60
C GLN A 195 -4.58 -38.53 -18.14
N ARG A 196 -4.44 -39.67 -17.47
CA ARG A 196 -4.79 -39.81 -16.05
C ARG A 196 -3.87 -38.97 -15.16
N ALA A 197 -2.57 -39.01 -15.39
CA ALA A 197 -1.60 -38.23 -14.63
C ALA A 197 -1.86 -36.72 -14.77
N ARG A 198 -2.08 -36.25 -16.01
CA ARG A 198 -2.46 -34.86 -16.28
C ARG A 198 -3.79 -34.48 -15.65
N SER A 199 -4.80 -35.34 -15.72
CA SER A 199 -6.09 -35.09 -15.08
C SER A 199 -5.97 -34.95 -13.55
N ASN A 200 -5.14 -35.78 -12.92
CA ASN A 200 -4.87 -35.68 -11.48
C ASN A 200 -4.12 -34.39 -11.14
N ALA A 201 -3.11 -34.01 -11.93
CA ALA A 201 -2.36 -32.77 -11.76
C ALA A 201 -3.27 -31.54 -11.89
N VAL A 202 -4.08 -31.46 -12.95
CA VAL A 202 -5.04 -30.35 -13.14
C VAL A 202 -6.01 -30.25 -11.97
N LYS A 203 -6.52 -31.37 -11.47
CA LYS A 203 -7.44 -31.37 -10.31
C LYS A 203 -6.76 -30.87 -9.04
N PHE A 204 -5.53 -31.31 -8.79
CA PHE A 204 -4.72 -30.84 -7.67
C PHE A 204 -4.46 -29.32 -7.79
N CYS A 205 -3.92 -28.87 -8.92
CA CYS A 205 -3.64 -27.46 -9.18
C CYS A 205 -4.89 -26.59 -9.05
N GLY A 206 -6.03 -27.03 -9.58
CA GLY A 206 -7.29 -26.30 -9.45
C GLY A 206 -7.73 -26.11 -8.00
N THR A 207 -7.44 -27.08 -7.13
CA THR A 207 -7.72 -26.98 -5.69
C THR A 207 -6.76 -25.99 -5.04
N GLU A 208 -5.46 -26.09 -5.31
CA GLU A 208 -4.46 -25.20 -4.72
C GLU A 208 -4.58 -23.75 -5.21
N VAL A 209 -4.95 -23.52 -6.47
CA VAL A 209 -5.26 -22.19 -7.01
C VAL A 209 -6.44 -21.57 -6.24
N ALA A 210 -7.48 -22.34 -5.95
CA ALA A 210 -8.62 -21.82 -5.19
C ALA A 210 -8.24 -21.42 -3.76
N GLU A 211 -7.43 -22.23 -3.08
CA GLU A 211 -6.91 -21.95 -1.73
C GLU A 211 -6.02 -20.70 -1.70
N ILE A 212 -5.11 -20.55 -2.68
CA ILE A 212 -4.28 -19.35 -2.80
C ILE A 212 -5.16 -18.12 -3.07
N LYS A 213 -6.13 -18.20 -3.97
CA LYS A 213 -7.05 -17.07 -4.24
C LYS A 213 -7.83 -16.63 -3.01
N ASN A 214 -8.28 -17.58 -2.19
CA ASN A 214 -8.94 -17.27 -0.92
C ASN A 214 -7.98 -16.54 0.03
N SER A 215 -6.75 -17.03 0.15
CA SER A 215 -5.71 -16.42 1.01
C SER A 215 -5.31 -15.03 0.53
N LEU A 216 -5.13 -14.83 -0.77
CA LEU A 216 -4.85 -13.53 -1.39
C LEU A 216 -6.02 -12.55 -1.24
N THR A 217 -7.26 -13.03 -1.20
CA THR A 217 -8.43 -12.18 -0.93
C THR A 217 -8.40 -11.62 0.50
N LEU A 218 -8.01 -12.44 1.49
CA LEU A 218 -7.80 -11.97 2.86
C LEU A 218 -6.65 -10.96 2.94
N LEU A 219 -5.55 -11.23 2.23
CA LEU A 219 -4.40 -10.33 2.17
C LEU A 219 -4.78 -8.98 1.53
N ARG A 220 -5.60 -8.99 0.47
CA ARG A 220 -6.13 -7.80 -0.20
C ARG A 220 -7.03 -6.96 0.71
N GLY A 221 -7.77 -7.60 1.61
CA GLY A 221 -8.56 -6.91 2.64
C GLY A 221 -7.69 -6.26 3.73
N LYS A 222 -6.56 -6.87 4.08
CA LYS A 222 -5.59 -6.35 5.07
C LYS A 222 -4.74 -5.21 4.50
N TYR A 223 -4.42 -5.27 3.21
CA TYR A 223 -3.47 -4.39 2.52
C TYR A 223 -4.03 -3.86 1.18
N PRO A 224 -5.08 -3.03 1.20
CA PRO A 224 -5.72 -2.52 -0.01
C PRO A 224 -4.77 -1.70 -0.91
N GLU A 225 -3.80 -1.01 -0.32
CA GLU A 225 -2.77 -0.22 -1.01
C GLU A 225 -1.81 -1.06 -1.87
N PHE A 226 -1.68 -2.37 -1.60
CA PHE A 226 -0.84 -3.31 -2.34
C PHE A 226 -1.63 -4.20 -3.32
N SER A 227 -2.87 -3.80 -3.65
CA SER A 227 -3.77 -4.58 -4.53
C SER A 227 -3.13 -4.96 -5.87
N ASN A 228 -2.40 -4.06 -6.53
CA ASN A 228 -1.73 -4.36 -7.79
C ASN A 228 -0.65 -5.45 -7.66
N GLN A 229 0.11 -5.44 -6.55
CA GLN A 229 1.14 -6.44 -6.26
C GLN A 229 0.50 -7.79 -5.97
N ILE A 230 -0.62 -7.80 -5.23
CA ILE A 230 -1.40 -9.01 -4.96
C ILE A 230 -1.98 -9.60 -6.25
N ASP A 231 -2.49 -8.76 -7.16
CA ASP A 231 -3.04 -9.20 -8.44
C ASP A 231 -1.94 -9.76 -9.36
N ALA A 232 -0.75 -9.15 -9.34
CA ALA A 232 0.42 -9.67 -10.05
C ALA A 232 0.86 -11.04 -9.51
N LEU A 233 0.88 -11.21 -8.18
CA LEU A 233 1.18 -12.50 -7.54
C LEU A 233 0.13 -13.56 -7.90
N GLU A 234 -1.15 -13.21 -7.90
CA GLU A 234 -2.23 -14.12 -8.30
C GLU A 234 -2.04 -14.58 -9.76
N SER A 235 -1.80 -13.64 -10.67
CA SER A 235 -1.61 -13.94 -12.10
C SER A 235 -0.40 -14.84 -12.35
N GLU A 236 0.73 -14.54 -11.72
CA GLU A 236 1.96 -15.34 -11.84
C GLU A 236 1.74 -16.76 -11.31
N CYS A 237 1.07 -16.88 -10.15
CA CYS A 237 0.80 -18.16 -9.54
C CYS A 237 -0.10 -19.05 -10.42
N VAL A 238 -1.17 -18.49 -11.00
CA VAL A 238 -2.05 -19.21 -11.94
C VAL A 238 -1.26 -19.68 -13.16
N ALA A 239 -0.43 -18.82 -13.75
CA ALA A 239 0.40 -19.18 -14.91
C ALA A 239 1.39 -20.31 -14.60
N GLN A 240 2.00 -20.31 -13.41
CA GLN A 240 2.89 -21.38 -12.98
C GLN A 240 2.16 -22.71 -12.79
N PHE A 241 0.95 -22.71 -12.23
CA PHE A 241 0.15 -23.94 -12.09
C PHE A 241 -0.29 -24.52 -13.42
N ASP A 242 -0.71 -23.67 -14.37
CA ASP A 242 -1.05 -24.12 -15.72
C ASP A 242 0.17 -24.76 -16.41
N SER A 243 1.34 -24.15 -16.23
CA SER A 243 2.62 -24.69 -16.75
C SER A 243 3.00 -26.01 -16.08
N PHE A 244 2.80 -26.13 -14.77
CA PHE A 244 3.06 -27.37 -14.03
C PHE A 244 2.19 -28.53 -14.51
N ALA A 245 0.90 -28.29 -14.75
CA ALA A 245 -0.01 -29.33 -15.24
C ALA A 245 0.40 -29.88 -16.62
N VAL A 246 0.95 -29.03 -17.49
CA VAL A 246 1.55 -29.44 -18.78
C VAL A 246 2.81 -30.26 -18.53
N TYR A 247 3.71 -29.75 -17.68
CA TYR A 247 4.99 -30.39 -17.35
C TYR A 247 4.84 -31.80 -16.76
N VAL A 248 3.83 -32.05 -15.92
CA VAL A 248 3.53 -33.40 -15.41
C VAL A 248 3.23 -34.38 -16.54
N GLY A 249 2.54 -33.95 -17.59
CA GLY A 249 2.26 -34.78 -18.76
C GLY A 249 3.53 -35.15 -19.52
N ASP A 250 4.49 -34.22 -19.62
CA ASP A 250 5.77 -34.45 -20.27
C ASP A 250 6.65 -35.41 -19.46
N ILE A 251 6.70 -35.26 -18.12
CA ILE A 251 7.37 -36.23 -17.24
C ILE A 251 6.77 -37.63 -17.40
N ALA A 252 5.44 -37.74 -17.43
CA ALA A 252 4.77 -39.03 -17.60
C ALA A 252 5.16 -39.67 -18.94
N LYS A 253 5.25 -38.87 -20.01
CA LYS A 253 5.67 -39.29 -21.36
C LYS A 253 7.11 -39.69 -21.48
N GLU A 254 8.04 -38.91 -20.96
CA GLU A 254 9.47 -39.13 -21.18
C GLU A 254 10.03 -40.15 -20.18
N HIS A 255 9.63 -40.07 -18.92
CA HIS A 255 10.26 -40.84 -17.85
C HIS A 255 9.54 -42.16 -17.56
N TRP A 256 8.23 -42.10 -17.36
CA TRP A 256 7.47 -43.26 -16.93
C TRP A 256 7.14 -44.22 -18.08
N ILE A 257 6.72 -43.69 -19.22
CA ILE A 257 6.36 -44.52 -20.38
C ILE A 257 7.57 -45.31 -20.90
N GLU A 258 8.76 -44.71 -20.96
CA GLU A 258 9.98 -45.42 -21.35
C GLU A 258 10.38 -46.51 -20.34
N GLN A 259 10.23 -46.27 -19.04
CA GLN A 259 10.45 -47.31 -18.04
C GLN A 259 9.44 -48.46 -18.16
N VAL A 260 8.16 -48.15 -18.35
CA VAL A 260 7.11 -49.18 -18.50
C VAL A 260 7.33 -50.04 -19.75
N LYS A 261 7.87 -49.49 -20.85
CA LYS A 261 8.28 -50.29 -22.03
C LYS A 261 9.35 -51.33 -21.70
N THR A 262 10.21 -51.06 -20.72
CA THR A 262 11.32 -51.94 -20.34
C THR A 262 10.93 -53.02 -19.31
N PHE A 263 9.74 -52.96 -18.72
CA PHE A 263 9.21 -54.02 -17.85
C PHE A 263 8.72 -55.25 -18.62
N VAL A 264 9.67 -55.96 -19.23
CA VAL A 264 9.41 -57.15 -20.06
C VAL A 264 8.64 -58.24 -19.31
N SER A 265 8.87 -58.40 -18.00
CA SER A 265 8.15 -59.39 -17.17
C SER A 265 6.64 -59.12 -17.10
N ILE A 266 6.25 -57.85 -16.96
CA ILE A 266 4.84 -57.44 -16.93
C ILE A 266 4.19 -57.75 -18.28
N TRP A 267 4.81 -57.33 -19.39
CA TRP A 267 4.28 -57.59 -20.72
C TRP A 267 4.16 -59.08 -21.03
N ASN A 268 5.14 -59.89 -20.63
CA ASN A 268 5.09 -61.35 -20.82
C ASN A 268 3.96 -62.00 -20.00
N SER A 269 3.75 -61.55 -18.76
CA SER A 269 2.63 -62.02 -17.92
C SER A 269 1.28 -61.66 -18.56
N MET A 270 1.14 -60.41 -19.03
CA MET A 270 -0.06 -59.94 -19.71
C MET A 270 -0.32 -60.66 -21.04
N ALA A 271 0.73 -60.96 -21.81
CA ALA A 271 0.63 -61.75 -23.03
C ALA A 271 0.23 -63.20 -22.74
N GLY A 272 0.72 -63.77 -21.63
CA GLY A 272 0.33 -65.09 -21.15
C GLY A 272 -1.15 -65.20 -20.77
N GLU A 273 -1.71 -64.14 -20.18
CA GLU A 273 -3.10 -64.09 -19.70
C GLU A 273 -4.09 -63.61 -20.78
N TRP A 274 -3.79 -62.52 -21.47
CA TRP A 274 -4.70 -61.81 -22.39
C TRP A 274 -4.28 -61.89 -23.86
N GLY A 275 -3.06 -62.35 -24.18
CA GLY A 275 -2.53 -62.45 -25.55
C GLY A 275 -2.86 -63.75 -26.29
N ARG A 276 -3.51 -64.73 -25.66
CA ARG A 276 -3.77 -66.07 -26.24
C ARG A 276 -4.93 -66.17 -27.24
N GLY A 277 -5.61 -65.08 -27.58
CA GLY A 277 -6.70 -65.07 -28.55
C GLY A 277 -8.05 -65.61 -28.01
N SER A 278 -8.94 -66.09 -28.90
CA SER A 278 -10.38 -66.33 -28.65
C SER A 278 -10.75 -67.34 -27.55
N GLY A 279 -9.79 -67.94 -26.86
CA GLY A 279 -10.00 -68.89 -25.76
C GLY A 279 -10.36 -68.25 -24.41
N TYR A 280 -10.29 -66.93 -24.27
CA TYR A 280 -10.44 -66.21 -22.99
C TYR A 280 -11.86 -66.23 -22.38
N LYS A 281 -12.88 -66.67 -23.14
CA LYS A 281 -14.27 -66.66 -22.65
C LYS A 281 -14.57 -67.68 -21.54
N ALA A 282 -13.73 -68.70 -21.33
CA ALA A 282 -14.07 -69.81 -20.43
C ALA A 282 -13.87 -69.48 -18.93
N GLU A 283 -12.88 -68.66 -18.56
CA GLU A 283 -12.56 -68.40 -17.15
C GLU A 283 -13.35 -67.24 -16.53
N LEU A 284 -13.77 -66.24 -17.31
CA LEU A 284 -14.63 -65.16 -16.81
C LEU A 284 -16.11 -65.56 -16.68
N SER A 285 -16.53 -66.65 -17.34
CA SER A 285 -17.90 -67.19 -17.23
C SER A 285 -18.08 -68.28 -16.17
N SER A 286 -17.00 -68.75 -15.54
CA SER A 286 -17.03 -69.79 -14.49
C SER A 286 -16.96 -69.25 -13.06
N THR A 287 -16.90 -67.93 -12.89
CA THR A 287 -16.91 -67.24 -11.60
C THR A 287 -18.07 -66.25 -11.54
N GLY A 288 -19.28 -66.78 -11.78
CA GLY A 288 -20.56 -66.15 -11.49
C GLY A 288 -21.28 -66.94 -10.41
#